data_AF-A0A5B9YID6-F1
#
_entry.id   AF-A0A5B9YID6-F1
#
_cell.length_a   1.000
_cell.length_b   1.000
_cell.length_c   1.000
_cell.angle_alpha   90.00
_cell.angle_beta   90.00
_cell.angle_gamma   90.00
#
_symmetry.space_group_name_H-M   'P 1'
#
loop_
_entity.id
_entity.type
_entity.pdbx_description
1 polymer ?
#
loop_
_entity_poly.entity_id
_entity_poly.type
_entity_poly.pdbx_seq_one_letter_code
_entity_poly.pdbx_strand_id
1 'polypeptide(L)'
;MYKSVIIINGDTLGRGDEKVGQTLLGTFLRKVLASMDKPEAIVFYNSGVKLLTKESCYLEVLDGLEASGIELLACGTCVFHVCGQRSLAVGRISNMEEIADLLIKAEKVVTL
;
A
#
# COMPACT_ATOMS: atom_id res chain seq x y z
N MET A 1 2.98 -7.39 -17.87
CA MET A 1 2.48 -8.46 -16.98
C MET A 1 3.12 -8.20 -15.63
N TYR A 2 2.36 -8.14 -14.54
CA TYR A 2 2.90 -7.82 -13.21
C TYR A 2 3.55 -9.09 -12.63
N LYS A 3 4.86 -9.11 -12.34
CA LYS A 3 5.50 -10.27 -11.70
C LYS A 3 5.04 -10.41 -10.25
N SER A 4 4.99 -9.32 -9.50
CA SER A 4 4.57 -9.35 -8.11
C SER A 4 3.83 -8.11 -7.65
N VAL A 5 2.76 -8.34 -6.91
CA VAL A 5 1.93 -7.31 -6.30
C VAL A 5 1.85 -7.56 -4.81
N ILE A 6 1.96 -6.50 -4.02
CA ILE A 6 1.74 -6.55 -2.57
C ILE A 6 0.40 -5.92 -2.25
N ILE A 7 -0.34 -6.51 -1.34
CA ILE A 7 -1.55 -5.97 -0.77
C ILE A 7 -1.29 -5.56 0.67
N ILE A 8 -1.66 -4.34 1.01
CA ILE A 8 -1.69 -3.81 2.37
C ILE A 8 -3.15 -3.49 2.73
N ASN A 9 -3.79 -4.41 3.45
CA ASN A 9 -5.19 -4.30 3.85
C ASN A 9 -5.40 -3.63 5.23
N GLY A 10 -4.30 -3.23 5.88
CA GLY A 10 -4.29 -2.75 7.24
C GLY A 10 -3.24 -1.66 7.47
N ASP A 11 -3.46 -0.83 8.49
CA ASP A 11 -2.52 0.16 9.01
C ASP A 11 -1.48 -0.44 9.98
N THR A 12 -1.52 -1.76 10.17
CA THR A 12 -0.58 -2.56 10.96
C THR A 12 -0.25 -3.86 10.24
N LEU A 13 0.95 -4.40 10.45
CA LEU A 13 1.32 -5.73 9.94
C LEU A 13 1.15 -6.80 11.03
N GLY A 14 0.40 -7.85 10.70
CA GLY A 14 0.08 -8.95 11.63
C GLY A 14 -1.06 -8.61 12.60
N ARG A 15 -1.31 -9.52 13.54
CA ARG A 15 -2.32 -9.36 14.62
C ARG A 15 -1.63 -9.48 15.97
N GLY A 16 -1.85 -8.52 16.86
CA GLY A 16 -1.20 -8.47 18.17
C GLY A 16 -1.10 -7.04 18.68
N ASP A 17 0.03 -6.70 19.29
CA ASP A 17 0.30 -5.33 19.74
C ASP A 17 0.38 -4.37 18.55
N GLU A 18 -0.42 -3.29 18.63
CA GLU A 18 -0.56 -2.33 17.53
C GLU A 18 0.73 -1.57 17.23
N LYS A 19 1.50 -1.20 18.27
CA LYS A 19 2.76 -0.46 18.10
C LYS A 19 3.82 -1.33 17.46
N VAL A 20 3.86 -2.61 17.82
CA VAL A 20 4.71 -3.60 17.15
C VAL A 20 4.28 -3.75 15.69
N GLY A 21 2.98 -3.90 15.42
CA GLY A 21 2.46 -4.02 14.05
C GLY A 21 2.79 -2.81 13.15
N GLN A 22 2.69 -1.59 13.68
CA GLN A 22 3.12 -0.36 13.00
C GLN A 22 4.64 -0.34 12.74
N THR A 23 5.44 -0.78 13.71
CA THR A 23 6.90 -0.87 13.57
C THR A 23 7.32 -1.88 12.50
N LEU A 24 6.65 -3.04 12.49
CA LEU A 24 6.86 -4.09 11.50
C LEU A 24 6.51 -3.61 10.09
N LEU A 25 5.34 -2.98 9.92
CA LEU A 25 4.91 -2.44 8.64
C LEU A 25 5.90 -1.41 8.07
N GLY A 26 6.30 -0.43 8.88
CA GLY A 26 7.29 0.57 8.46
C GLY A 26 8.63 -0.04 8.09
N THR A 27 9.07 -1.06 8.83
CA THR A 27 10.31 -1.78 8.54
C THR A 27 10.21 -2.57 7.25
N PHE A 28 9.07 -3.23 7.02
CA PHE A 28 8.79 -3.93 5.78
C PHE A 28 8.85 -3.00 4.57
N LEU A 29 8.15 -1.87 4.59
CA LEU A 29 8.15 -0.88 3.50
C LEU A 29 9.58 -0.39 3.18
N ARG A 30 10.39 -0.11 4.20
CA ARG A 30 11.81 0.28 4.01
C ARG A 30 12.65 -0.82 3.38
N LYS A 31 12.39 -2.09 3.72
CA LYS A 31 13.09 -3.23 3.11
C LYS A 31 12.65 -3.50 1.68
N VAL A 32 11.36 -3.30 1.36
CA VAL A 32 10.88 -3.33 -0.02
C VAL A 32 11.55 -2.23 -0.85
N LEU A 33 11.64 -1.00 -0.33
CA LEU A 33 12.29 0.12 -1.02
C LEU A 33 13.77 -0.18 -1.33
N ALA A 34 14.47 -0.80 -0.39
CA ALA A 34 15.88 -1.17 -0.52
C ALA A 34 16.12 -2.46 -1.33
N SER A 35 15.08 -3.20 -1.71
CA SER A 35 15.20 -4.44 -2.47
C SER A 35 15.62 -4.18 -3.91
N MET A 36 16.41 -5.10 -4.49
CA MET A 36 16.65 -5.12 -5.94
C MET A 36 15.44 -5.70 -6.68
N ASP A 37 14.77 -6.68 -6.09
CA ASP A 37 13.55 -7.28 -6.61
C ASP A 37 12.34 -6.55 -6.01
N LYS A 38 11.85 -5.55 -6.75
CA LYS A 38 10.72 -4.71 -6.34
C LYS A 38 9.41 -5.24 -6.92
N PRO A 39 8.28 -5.12 -6.18
CA PRO A 39 6.98 -5.34 -6.77
C PRO A 39 6.69 -4.24 -7.78
N GLU A 40 5.85 -4.54 -8.75
CA GLU A 40 5.38 -3.53 -9.70
C GLU A 40 4.30 -2.64 -9.08
N ALA A 41 3.53 -3.17 -8.13
CA ALA A 41 2.48 -2.41 -7.46
C ALA A 41 2.27 -2.81 -6.00
N ILE A 42 1.81 -1.86 -5.21
CA ILE A 42 1.28 -2.05 -3.86
C ILE A 42 -0.16 -1.52 -3.83
N VAL A 43 -1.10 -2.40 -3.49
CA VAL A 43 -2.53 -2.09 -3.39
C VAL A 43 -2.91 -1.89 -1.93
N PHE A 44 -3.59 -0.79 -1.64
CA PHE A 44 -4.06 -0.40 -0.32
C PHE A 44 -5.59 -0.43 -0.28
N TYR A 45 -6.16 -1.14 0.69
CA TYR A 45 -7.60 -1.11 0.95
C TYR A 45 -7.89 -1.29 2.45
N ASN A 46 -9.16 -1.17 2.82
CA ASN A 46 -9.62 -1.15 4.21
C ASN A 46 -8.84 -0.10 5.04
N SER A 47 -8.20 -0.43 6.18
CA SER A 47 -7.47 0.58 6.96
C SER A 47 -6.09 0.91 6.37
N GLY A 48 -5.57 0.10 5.43
CA GLY A 48 -4.30 0.35 4.75
C GLY A 48 -4.28 1.67 3.96
N VAL A 49 -5.43 2.17 3.50
CA VAL A 49 -5.50 3.45 2.78
C VAL A 49 -5.09 4.66 3.63
N LYS A 50 -5.14 4.54 4.97
CA LYS A 50 -4.68 5.60 5.89
C LYS A 50 -3.19 5.87 5.77
N LEU A 51 -2.41 4.88 5.32
CA LEU A 51 -0.97 5.01 5.16
C LEU A 51 -0.60 6.01 4.06
N LEU A 52 -1.53 6.29 3.14
CA LEU A 52 -1.33 7.18 2.01
C LEU A 52 -1.77 8.62 2.30
N THR A 53 -2.26 8.93 3.51
CA THR A 53 -2.73 10.29 3.86
C THR A 53 -1.64 11.12 4.54
N LYS A 54 -1.84 12.45 4.60
CA LYS A 54 -0.87 13.42 5.16
C LYS A 54 -0.45 13.15 6.61
N GLU A 55 -1.27 12.43 7.37
CA GLU A 55 -1.02 12.09 8.78
C GLU A 55 -0.17 10.82 8.96
N SER A 56 0.13 10.11 7.86
CA SER A 56 0.93 8.90 7.90
C SER A 56 2.38 9.17 8.28
N CYS A 57 2.93 8.39 9.20
CA CYS A 57 4.35 8.42 9.54
C CYS A 57 5.24 7.70 8.49
N TYR A 58 4.64 7.18 7.42
CA TYR A 58 5.32 6.40 6.38
C TYR A 58 5.46 7.15 5.05
N LEU A 59 5.11 8.44 4.98
CA LEU A 59 5.10 9.19 3.71
C LEU A 59 6.46 9.18 3.01
N GLU A 60 7.55 9.44 3.73
CA GLU A 60 8.89 9.47 3.13
C GLU A 60 9.26 8.13 2.44
N VAL A 61 8.92 7.00 3.06
CA VAL A 61 9.20 5.69 2.44
C VAL A 61 8.24 5.39 1.29
N LEU A 62 6.98 5.82 1.38
CA LEU A 62 5.99 5.63 0.31
C LEU A 62 6.34 6.49 -0.92
N ASP A 63 6.75 7.74 -0.71
CA ASP A 63 7.27 8.62 -1.77
C ASP A 63 8.50 7.98 -2.44
N GLY A 64 9.41 7.40 -1.64
CA GLY A 64 10.56 6.67 -2.16
C GLY A 64 10.16 5.45 -3.00
N LEU A 65 9.13 4.70 -2.58
CA LEU A 65 8.60 3.55 -3.33
C LEU A 65 8.06 4.00 -4.69
N GLU A 66 7.21 5.03 -4.70
CA GLU A 66 6.62 5.62 -5.92
C GLU A 66 7.70 6.18 -6.86
N ALA A 67 8.64 6.96 -6.32
CA ALA A 67 9.79 7.49 -7.07
C ALA A 67 10.67 6.39 -7.67
N SER A 68 10.62 5.17 -7.10
CA SER A 68 11.33 4.02 -7.63
C SER A 68 10.56 3.21 -8.67
N GLY A 69 9.40 3.71 -9.10
CA GLY A 69 8.58 3.13 -10.16
C GLY A 69 7.53 2.12 -9.69
N ILE A 70 7.31 2.00 -8.37
CA ILE A 70 6.29 1.11 -7.81
C ILE A 70 4.95 1.86 -7.80
N GLU A 71 3.91 1.30 -8.42
CA GLU A 71 2.58 1.90 -8.38
C GLU A 71 1.91 1.74 -7.00
N LEU A 72 1.43 2.84 -6.42
CA LEU A 72 0.68 2.81 -5.16
C LEU A 72 -0.81 3.09 -5.43
N LEU A 73 -1.65 2.07 -5.24
CA LEU A 73 -3.07 2.11 -5.60
C LEU A 73 -3.96 2.07 -4.36
N ALA A 74 -4.80 3.09 -4.17
CA ALA A 74 -5.75 3.15 -3.07
C ALA A 74 -7.17 2.79 -3.54
N CYS A 75 -7.84 1.86 -2.86
CA CYS A 75 -9.25 1.58 -3.13
C CYS A 75 -10.11 2.82 -2.81
N GLY A 76 -10.73 3.42 -3.84
CA GLY A 76 -11.49 4.67 -3.70
C GLY A 76 -12.65 4.60 -2.71
N THR A 77 -13.37 3.49 -2.67
CA THR A 77 -14.44 3.26 -1.68
C THR A 77 -13.89 3.32 -0.25
N CYS A 78 -12.73 2.69 0.00
CA CYS A 78 -12.09 2.72 1.31
C CYS A 78 -11.58 4.12 1.66
N VAL A 79 -10.96 4.84 0.72
CA VAL A 79 -10.53 6.24 0.94
C VAL A 79 -11.73 7.10 1.35
N PHE A 80 -12.85 7.01 0.62
CA PHE A 80 -14.05 7.77 0.94
C PHE A 80 -14.60 7.46 2.34
N HIS A 81 -14.66 6.18 2.72
CA HIS A 81 -15.20 5.78 4.03
C HIS A 81 -14.23 6.00 5.21
N VAL A 82 -12.94 5.73 5.03
CA VAL A 82 -11.94 5.69 6.12
C VAL A 82 -11.25 7.05 6.29
N CYS A 83 -11.02 7.77 5.18
CA CYS A 83 -10.29 9.03 5.18
C CYS A 83 -11.23 10.25 5.04
N GLY A 84 -12.49 10.07 4.62
CA GLY A 84 -13.43 11.17 4.41
C GLY A 84 -13.02 12.08 3.25
N GLN A 85 -13.09 13.41 3.43
CA GLN A 85 -12.61 14.41 2.44
C GLN A 85 -11.07 14.53 2.38
N ARG A 86 -10.31 13.72 3.12
CA ARG A 86 -8.84 13.83 3.13
C ARG A 86 -8.27 13.39 1.79
N SER A 87 -7.42 14.24 1.23
CA SER A 87 -6.64 13.94 0.03
C SER A 87 -5.54 12.94 0.35
N LEU A 88 -5.29 12.01 -0.58
CA LEU A 88 -4.03 11.27 -0.60
C LEU A 88 -2.84 12.23 -0.65
N ALA A 89 -1.77 11.90 0.05
CA ALA A 89 -0.49 12.58 -0.03
C ALA A 89 0.43 11.93 -1.06
N VAL A 90 0.29 10.62 -1.27
CA VAL A 90 1.10 9.79 -2.19
C VAL A 90 0.23 8.70 -2.81
N GLY A 91 0.58 8.24 -4.01
CA GLY A 91 -0.21 7.26 -4.76
C GLY A 91 -1.47 7.84 -5.39
N ARG A 92 -2.27 6.98 -6.01
CA ARG A 92 -3.51 7.38 -6.69
C ARG A 92 -4.71 6.57 -6.25
N ILE A 93 -5.88 7.20 -6.34
CA ILE A 93 -7.15 6.51 -6.18
C ILE A 93 -7.38 5.59 -7.37
N SER A 94 -7.79 4.36 -7.08
CA SER A 94 -8.18 3.32 -8.02
C SER A 94 -9.59 2.80 -7.67
N ASN A 95 -10.08 1.84 -8.45
CA ASN A 95 -11.36 1.17 -8.25
C ASN A 95 -11.17 -0.36 -8.24
N MET A 96 -12.23 -1.08 -7.88
CA MET A 96 -12.13 -2.55 -7.74
C MET A 96 -11.97 -3.28 -9.08
N GLU A 97 -12.39 -2.69 -10.20
CA GLU A 97 -12.21 -3.27 -11.53
C GLU A 97 -10.71 -3.33 -11.90
N GLU A 98 -10.01 -2.21 -11.76
CA GLU A 98 -8.57 -2.11 -11.98
C GLU A 98 -7.78 -2.97 -10.99
N ILE A 99 -8.13 -2.93 -9.70
CA ILE A 99 -7.48 -3.75 -8.67
C ILE A 99 -7.67 -5.24 -8.98
N ALA A 100 -8.88 -5.68 -9.31
CA ALA A 100 -9.14 -7.09 -9.63
C ALA A 100 -8.35 -7.54 -10.87
N ASP A 101 -8.35 -6.73 -11.93
CA ASP A 101 -7.61 -7.03 -13.16
C ASP A 101 -6.10 -7.18 -12.89
N LEU A 102 -5.53 -6.25 -12.12
CA LEU A 102 -4.13 -6.25 -11.74
C LEU A 102 -3.77 -7.49 -10.90
N LEU A 103 -4.60 -7.86 -9.93
CA LEU A 103 -4.38 -9.02 -9.06
C LEU A 103 -4.53 -10.35 -9.80
N ILE A 104 -5.49 -10.46 -10.72
CA ILE A 104 -5.72 -11.67 -11.54
C ILE A 104 -4.57 -11.87 -12.53
N LYS A 105 -4.02 -10.80 -13.09
CA LYS A 105 -2.92 -10.83 -14.06
C LYS A 105 -1.53 -10.93 -13.42
N ALA A 106 -1.43 -10.78 -12.09
CA ALA A 106 -0.16 -10.87 -11.39
C ALA A 106 0.32 -12.33 -11.28
N GLU A 107 1.60 -12.58 -11.52
CA GLU A 107 2.18 -13.93 -11.31
C GLU A 107 2.22 -14.31 -9.82
N LYS A 108 2.41 -13.31 -8.95
CA LYS A 108 2.47 -13.48 -7.50
C LYS A 108 1.75 -12.33 -6.79
N VAL A 109 0.91 -12.68 -5.82
CA VAL A 109 0.28 -11.73 -4.89
C VAL A 109 0.68 -12.07 -3.46
N VAL A 110 1.12 -11.08 -2.70
CA VAL A 110 1.42 -11.20 -1.26
C VAL A 110 0.50 -10.28 -0.48
N THR A 111 -0.29 -10.83 0.43
CA THR A 111 -1.17 -10.05 1.30
C THR A 111 -0.57 -9.96 2.70
N LEU A 112 -0.47 -8.73 3.22
CA LEU A 112 -0.03 -8.44 4.58
C LEU A 112 -1.20 -8.29 5.54
#